data_AF-A0A9J6RM43-F1
#
_entry.id   AF-A0A9J6RM43-F1
#
_cell.length_a   1.000
_cell.length_b   1.000
_cell.length_c   1.000
_cell.angle_alpha   90.00
_cell.angle_beta   90.00
_cell.angle_gamma   90.00
#
_symmetry.space_group_name_H-M   'P 1'
#
loop_
_entity.id
_entity.type
_entity.pdbx_description
1 polymer ?
#
loop_
_entity_poly.entity_id
_entity_poly.type
_entity_poly.pdbx_seq_one_letter_code
_entity_poly.pdbx_strand_id
1 'polypeptide(L)'
;MKILDKFFERTARSVAQQSSRRGLLKNLGAALVGGASIPLLPVARAAEPAPKMPAEEGDPASCEYWRYCAVDGFLCQCCGGTYNSCPPGTEMSTITWVGTCRNPVDGRSYVISYNDCCGVNQCGTCLCQRDERDRPLYRSDKSNDINWCLGSKSYVYHCSTAIVVGVAFEQ
;
A
#
# COMPACT_ATOMS: atom_id res chain seq x y z
N MET A 1 -12.31 53.61 21.18
CA MET A 1 -11.52 53.03 22.30
C MET A 1 -12.37 52.55 23.48
N LYS A 2 -13.46 53.23 23.89
CA LYS A 2 -14.29 52.82 25.06
C LYS A 2 -15.06 51.49 24.93
N ILE A 3 -15.27 50.97 23.73
CA ILE A 3 -16.03 49.72 23.49
C ILE A 3 -15.15 48.50 23.76
N LEU A 4 -13.88 48.55 23.33
CA LEU A 4 -12.91 47.49 23.60
C LEU A 4 -12.63 47.38 25.10
N ASP A 5 -12.46 48.50 25.79
CA ASP A 5 -12.28 48.51 27.25
C ASP A 5 -13.47 47.86 27.98
N LYS A 6 -14.70 48.25 27.64
CA LYS A 6 -15.90 47.65 28.25
C LYS A 6 -16.05 46.18 27.91
N PHE A 7 -15.63 45.76 26.72
CA PHE A 7 -15.63 44.36 26.33
C PHE A 7 -14.63 43.57 27.18
N PHE A 8 -13.37 44.04 27.26
CA PHE A 8 -12.33 43.41 28.06
C PHE A 8 -12.67 43.37 29.54
N GLU A 9 -13.21 44.46 30.11
CA GLU A 9 -13.66 44.52 31.50
C GLU A 9 -14.75 43.48 31.79
N ARG A 10 -15.75 43.37 30.90
CA ARG A 10 -16.84 42.39 31.03
C ARG A 10 -16.33 40.96 30.92
N THR A 11 -15.44 40.68 29.95
CA THR A 11 -14.85 39.34 29.82
C THR A 11 -13.94 39.00 30.99
N ALA A 12 -13.14 39.94 31.49
CA ALA A 12 -12.26 39.72 32.64
C ALA A 12 -13.06 39.44 33.91
N ARG A 13 -14.14 40.21 34.17
CA ARG A 13 -15.06 39.94 35.29
C ARG A 13 -15.79 38.61 35.13
N SER A 14 -16.25 38.29 33.92
CA SER A 14 -16.93 37.00 33.65
C SER A 14 -16.00 35.81 33.88
N VAL A 15 -14.74 35.91 33.43
CA VAL A 15 -13.72 34.88 33.67
C VAL A 15 -13.43 34.77 35.17
N ALA A 16 -13.23 35.89 35.87
CA ALA A 16 -12.99 35.85 37.32
C ALA A 16 -14.17 35.25 38.12
N GLN A 17 -15.41 35.49 37.69
CA GLN A 17 -16.61 34.99 38.36
C GLN A 17 -16.95 33.54 38.00
N GLN A 18 -16.53 33.05 36.83
CA GLN A 18 -16.89 31.71 36.32
C GLN A 18 -15.69 30.74 36.26
N SER A 19 -14.44 31.21 36.36
CA SER A 19 -13.26 30.35 36.37
C SER A 19 -13.04 29.75 37.76
N SER A 20 -13.70 28.63 38.02
CA SER A 20 -13.34 27.76 39.14
C SER A 20 -12.07 26.97 38.78
N ARG A 21 -11.15 26.79 39.75
CA ARG A 21 -9.98 25.90 39.61
C ARG A 21 -10.40 24.51 39.13
N ARG A 22 -11.58 24.03 39.54
CA ARG A 22 -12.15 22.72 39.13
C ARG A 22 -12.61 22.72 37.66
N GLY A 23 -13.15 23.83 37.17
CA GLY A 23 -13.57 23.98 35.77
C GLY A 23 -12.39 24.03 34.81
N LEU A 24 -11.33 24.74 35.19
CA LEU A 24 -10.08 24.78 34.43
C LEU A 24 -9.43 23.39 34.34
N LEU A 25 -9.30 22.69 35.46
CA LEU A 25 -8.75 21.32 35.49
C LEU A 25 -9.60 20.33 34.68
N LYS A 26 -10.93 20.44 34.74
CA LYS A 26 -11.86 19.62 33.94
C LYS A 26 -11.63 19.83 32.44
N ASN A 27 -11.57 21.08 31.98
CA ASN A 27 -11.41 21.39 30.56
C ASN A 27 -10.00 21.00 30.06
N LEU A 28 -8.96 21.24 30.86
CA LEU A 28 -7.60 20.85 30.53
C LEU A 28 -7.46 19.32 30.45
N GLY A 29 -8.03 18.60 31.42
CA GLY A 29 -8.06 17.14 31.42
C GLY A 29 -8.84 16.56 30.25
N ALA A 30 -10.01 17.13 29.92
CA ALA A 30 -10.79 16.73 28.76
C ALA A 30 -10.04 16.97 27.44
N ALA A 31 -9.35 18.11 27.31
CA ALA A 31 -8.54 18.41 26.13
C ALA A 31 -7.33 17.45 25.99
N LEU A 32 -6.65 17.11 27.09
CA LEU A 32 -5.54 16.16 27.08
C LEU A 32 -6.00 14.75 26.68
N VAL A 33 -7.07 14.25 27.28
CA VAL A 33 -7.61 12.91 26.98
C VAL A 33 -8.19 12.87 25.56
N GLY A 34 -8.92 13.91 25.14
CA GLY A 34 -9.46 14.01 23.79
C GLY A 34 -8.39 14.20 22.70
N GLY A 35 -7.30 14.90 23.01
CA GLY A 35 -6.16 15.05 22.11
C GLY A 35 -5.37 13.76 21.94
N ALA A 36 -5.19 13.00 23.03
CA ALA A 36 -4.48 11.72 23.01
C ALA A 36 -5.23 10.61 22.26
N SER A 37 -6.55 10.74 22.04
CA SER A 37 -7.34 9.78 21.26
C SER A 37 -7.41 10.10 19.76
N ILE A 38 -6.91 11.25 19.31
CA ILE A 38 -6.81 11.59 17.89
C ILE A 38 -6.07 10.52 17.06
N PRO A 39 -4.91 9.96 17.48
CA PRO A 39 -4.26 8.87 16.74
C PRO A 39 -5.00 7.53 16.79
N LEU A 40 -5.98 7.37 17.69
CA LEU A 40 -6.85 6.19 17.74
C LEU A 40 -8.03 6.31 16.79
N LEU A 41 -8.33 7.52 16.28
CA LEU A 41 -9.31 7.67 15.23
C LEU A 41 -8.78 6.98 13.97
N PRO A 42 -9.56 6.09 13.33
CA PRO A 42 -9.16 5.51 12.07
C PRO A 42 -8.90 6.65 11.10
N VAL A 43 -7.66 6.74 10.61
CA VAL A 43 -7.29 7.65 9.53
C VAL A 43 -8.13 7.24 8.34
N ALA A 44 -9.24 7.94 8.13
CA ALA A 44 -10.09 7.74 6.97
C ALA A 44 -9.31 8.24 5.75
N ARG A 45 -8.50 7.38 5.13
CA ARG A 45 -8.03 7.53 3.74
C ARG A 45 -9.19 7.44 2.73
N ALA A 46 -10.41 7.77 3.13
CA ALA A 46 -11.64 7.61 2.35
C ALA A 46 -11.99 8.85 1.51
N ALA A 47 -11.22 9.94 1.63
CA ALA A 47 -11.44 11.17 0.87
C ALA A 47 -10.59 11.27 -0.40
N GLU A 48 -9.70 10.31 -0.66
CA GLU A 48 -9.05 10.22 -1.97
C GLU A 48 -9.99 9.46 -2.91
N PRO A 49 -10.30 9.97 -4.11
CA PRO A 49 -11.01 9.18 -5.11
C PRO A 49 -10.26 7.86 -5.27
N ALA A 50 -11.00 6.74 -5.28
CA ALA A 50 -10.40 5.41 -5.47
C ALA A 50 -9.37 5.51 -6.59
N PRO A 51 -8.11 5.09 -6.37
CA PRO A 51 -7.06 5.24 -7.36
C PRO A 51 -7.61 4.71 -8.67
N LYS A 52 -7.62 5.55 -9.72
CA LYS A 52 -8.06 5.10 -11.03
C LYS A 52 -7.15 3.93 -11.40
N MET A 53 -7.73 2.73 -11.42
CA MET A 53 -7.03 1.53 -11.87
C MET A 53 -6.45 1.85 -13.26
N PRO A 54 -5.18 1.49 -13.53
CA PRO A 54 -4.64 1.65 -14.86
C PRO A 54 -5.53 0.95 -15.87
N ALA A 55 -5.62 1.54 -17.06
CA ALA A 55 -6.27 0.84 -18.17
C ALA A 55 -5.43 -0.38 -18.53
N GLU A 56 -6.09 -1.52 -18.70
CA GLU A 56 -5.45 -2.80 -19.00
C GLU A 56 -5.58 -3.15 -20.48
N GLU A 57 -4.51 -3.64 -21.08
CA GLU A 57 -4.47 -4.15 -22.45
C GLU A 57 -3.56 -5.38 -22.53
N GLY A 58 -3.88 -6.28 -23.44
CA GLY A 58 -3.16 -7.53 -23.66
C GLY A 58 -3.77 -8.73 -22.93
N ASP A 59 -3.13 -9.89 -23.11
CA ASP A 59 -3.53 -11.15 -22.49
C ASP A 59 -2.74 -11.37 -21.18
N PRO A 60 -3.39 -11.36 -19.99
CA PRO A 60 -2.72 -11.60 -18.72
C PRO A 60 -2.13 -13.01 -18.57
N ALA A 61 -2.41 -13.95 -19.47
CA ALA A 61 -1.76 -15.27 -19.49
C ALA A 61 -0.45 -15.29 -20.30
N SER A 62 -0.10 -14.18 -20.96
CA SER A 62 1.13 -14.02 -21.74
C SER A 62 2.24 -13.34 -20.94
N CYS A 63 3.49 -13.80 -21.09
CA CYS A 63 4.66 -13.15 -20.51
C CYS A 63 4.87 -11.70 -21.02
N GLU A 64 4.29 -11.36 -22.18
CA GLU A 64 4.36 -10.02 -22.77
C GLU A 64 3.39 -9.02 -22.12
N TYR A 65 2.46 -9.49 -21.28
CA TYR A 65 1.57 -8.60 -20.56
C TYR A 65 2.38 -7.60 -19.73
N TRP A 66 2.04 -6.32 -19.87
CA TRP A 66 2.92 -5.21 -19.48
C TRP A 66 3.33 -5.24 -18.00
N ARG A 67 2.49 -5.80 -17.13
CA ARG A 67 2.75 -5.92 -15.69
C ARG A 67 3.88 -6.91 -15.37
N TYR A 68 4.23 -7.82 -16.28
CA TYR A 68 5.22 -8.87 -16.05
C TYR A 68 6.64 -8.49 -16.46
N CYS A 69 6.95 -7.19 -16.59
CA CYS A 69 8.24 -6.73 -17.08
C CYS A 69 9.46 -7.25 -16.30
N ALA A 70 9.29 -7.58 -15.02
CA ALA A 70 10.33 -8.13 -14.16
C ALA A 70 9.88 -9.41 -13.41
N VAL A 71 8.98 -10.21 -14.00
CA VAL A 71 8.51 -11.46 -13.36
C VAL A 71 9.53 -12.58 -13.55
N ASP A 72 9.68 -13.43 -12.55
CA ASP A 72 10.38 -14.71 -12.63
C ASP A 72 9.49 -15.82 -12.05
N GLY A 73 9.30 -16.90 -12.80
CA GLY A 73 8.52 -18.07 -12.42
C GLY A 73 7.18 -18.20 -13.15
N PHE A 74 6.18 -18.80 -12.48
CA PHE A 74 4.89 -19.14 -13.09
C PHE A 74 3.87 -18.02 -12.86
N LEU A 75 3.09 -17.66 -13.89
CA LEU A 75 2.03 -16.66 -13.74
C LEU A 75 0.82 -17.24 -12.98
N CYS A 76 0.43 -16.63 -11.86
CA CYS A 76 -0.76 -17.08 -11.12
C CYS A 76 -2.07 -17.03 -11.92
N GLN A 77 -2.11 -16.20 -12.97
CA GLN A 77 -3.20 -16.16 -13.95
C GLN A 77 -3.49 -17.55 -14.56
N CYS A 78 -2.46 -18.39 -14.73
CA CYS A 78 -2.59 -19.71 -15.34
C CYS A 78 -2.81 -20.84 -14.31
N CYS A 79 -2.90 -20.50 -13.03
CA CYS A 79 -2.87 -21.46 -11.92
C CYS A 79 -4.16 -21.46 -11.09
N GLY A 80 -5.25 -20.88 -11.62
CA GLY A 80 -6.52 -20.71 -10.89
C GLY A 80 -6.57 -19.48 -9.99
N GLY A 81 -5.57 -18.60 -10.08
CA GLY A 81 -5.57 -17.26 -9.52
C GLY A 81 -5.85 -16.21 -10.59
N THR A 82 -5.44 -14.97 -10.31
CA THR A 82 -5.37 -13.90 -11.31
C THR A 82 -4.02 -13.19 -11.19
N TYR A 83 -3.72 -12.28 -12.12
CA TYR A 83 -2.58 -11.39 -11.98
C TYR A 83 -2.60 -10.54 -10.68
N ASN A 84 -3.72 -10.43 -9.95
CA ASN A 84 -3.82 -9.71 -8.67
C ASN A 84 -4.14 -10.59 -7.45
N SER A 85 -4.33 -11.90 -7.62
CA SER A 85 -4.85 -12.75 -6.54
C SER A 85 -4.30 -14.16 -6.61
N CYS A 86 -3.91 -14.68 -5.45
CA CYS A 86 -3.41 -16.04 -5.35
C CYS A 86 -4.47 -17.11 -5.66
N PRO A 87 -4.07 -18.26 -6.24
CA PRO A 87 -4.93 -19.42 -6.37
C PRO A 87 -5.45 -19.94 -5.02
N PRO A 88 -6.65 -20.56 -4.99
CA PRO A 88 -7.15 -21.21 -3.78
C PRO A 88 -6.14 -22.23 -3.20
N GLY A 89 -5.99 -22.23 -1.87
CA GLY A 89 -5.09 -23.14 -1.17
C GLY A 89 -3.63 -22.67 -1.07
N THR A 90 -3.29 -21.56 -1.74
CA THR A 90 -1.99 -20.89 -1.57
C THR A 90 -2.09 -19.70 -0.63
N GLU A 91 -0.95 -19.22 -0.13
CA GLU A 91 -0.83 -18.02 0.69
C GLU A 91 0.01 -16.98 -0.04
N MET A 92 -0.48 -15.74 -0.14
CA MET A 92 0.30 -14.63 -0.71
C MET A 92 1.44 -14.24 0.23
N SER A 93 2.63 -14.05 -0.32
CA SER A 93 3.81 -13.62 0.41
C SER A 93 3.62 -12.22 1.00
N THR A 94 4.18 -12.01 2.19
CA THR A 94 4.18 -10.70 2.88
C THR A 94 5.34 -9.81 2.43
N ILE A 95 6.36 -10.42 1.83
CA ILE A 95 7.54 -9.78 1.24
C ILE A 95 7.59 -10.06 -0.27
N THR A 96 8.22 -9.19 -1.03
CA THR A 96 8.13 -9.15 -2.49
C THR A 96 9.28 -8.34 -3.10
N TRP A 97 9.60 -8.58 -4.37
CA TRP A 97 10.38 -7.66 -5.19
C TRP A 97 9.45 -6.76 -5.99
N VAL A 98 9.98 -5.63 -6.47
CA VAL A 98 9.18 -4.65 -7.21
C VAL A 98 9.74 -4.34 -8.60
N GLY A 99 8.90 -4.50 -9.62
CA GLY A 99 9.17 -4.02 -10.97
C GLY A 99 8.77 -2.57 -11.14
N THR A 100 9.34 -1.92 -12.15
CA THR A 100 8.79 -0.66 -12.68
C THR A 100 8.48 -0.90 -14.14
N CYS A 101 7.19 -1.06 -14.47
CA CYS A 101 6.74 -1.47 -15.80
C CYS A 101 6.01 -0.32 -16.48
N ARG A 102 6.22 -0.16 -17.79
CA ARG A 102 5.53 0.86 -18.58
C ARG A 102 4.22 0.31 -19.14
N ASN A 103 3.11 0.96 -18.82
CA ASN A 103 1.82 0.64 -19.40
C ASN A 103 1.73 1.23 -20.83
N PRO A 104 1.48 0.41 -21.87
CA PRO A 104 1.39 0.90 -23.24
C PRO A 104 0.15 1.76 -23.51
N VAL A 105 -0.92 1.63 -22.72
CA VAL A 105 -2.20 2.30 -22.94
C VAL A 105 -2.12 3.80 -22.61
N ASP A 106 -1.49 4.14 -21.49
CA ASP A 106 -1.38 5.53 -21.01
C ASP A 106 0.06 6.06 -21.03
N GLY A 107 1.04 5.21 -21.39
CA GLY A 107 2.45 5.53 -21.47
C GLY A 107 3.16 5.73 -20.13
N ARG A 108 2.47 5.57 -18.99
CA ARG A 108 2.99 5.81 -17.64
C ARG A 108 3.73 4.58 -17.13
N SER A 109 4.68 4.81 -16.22
CA SER A 109 5.35 3.72 -15.50
C SER A 109 4.65 3.47 -14.17
N TYR A 110 4.48 2.20 -13.82
CA TYR A 110 3.86 1.76 -12.58
C TYR A 110 4.82 0.90 -11.78
N VAL A 111 4.75 1.00 -10.45
CA VAL A 111 5.41 0.07 -9.54
C VAL A 111 4.53 -1.17 -9.42
N ILE A 112 5.10 -2.31 -9.81
CA ILE A 112 4.45 -3.62 -9.72
C ILE A 112 5.08 -4.39 -8.57
N SER A 113 4.26 -4.93 -7.68
CA SER A 113 4.67 -5.88 -6.67
C SER A 113 4.43 -7.29 -7.17
N TYR A 114 5.48 -8.12 -7.18
CA TYR A 114 5.40 -9.51 -7.56
C TYR A 114 5.32 -10.41 -6.34
N ASN A 115 4.16 -10.41 -5.68
CA ASN A 115 3.98 -11.30 -4.53
C ASN A 115 3.85 -12.74 -5.01
N ASP A 116 4.65 -13.61 -4.41
CA ASP A 116 4.56 -15.05 -4.63
C ASP A 116 3.35 -15.62 -3.92
N CYS A 117 2.76 -16.65 -4.51
CA CYS A 117 1.79 -17.50 -3.87
C CYS A 117 2.50 -18.78 -3.43
N CYS A 118 2.35 -19.12 -2.16
CA CYS A 118 3.21 -20.05 -1.45
C CYS A 118 2.41 -21.20 -0.84
N GLY A 119 3.10 -22.28 -0.47
CA GLY A 119 2.56 -23.39 0.32
C GLY A 119 1.98 -24.56 -0.48
N VAL A 120 1.97 -24.46 -1.81
CA VAL A 120 1.60 -25.54 -2.73
C VAL A 120 2.73 -25.72 -3.74
N ASN A 121 2.93 -26.95 -4.22
CA ASN A 121 3.95 -27.30 -5.23
C ASN A 121 3.86 -26.38 -6.45
N GLN A 122 4.98 -26.16 -7.14
CA GLN A 122 5.07 -25.32 -8.35
C GLN A 122 3.93 -25.56 -9.36
N CYS A 123 3.35 -24.48 -9.87
CA CYS A 123 2.21 -24.54 -10.78
C CYS A 123 2.53 -25.22 -12.12
N GLY A 124 3.73 -25.01 -12.68
CA GLY A 124 4.18 -25.70 -13.89
C GLY A 124 3.56 -25.19 -15.21
N THR A 125 2.82 -24.07 -15.19
CA THR A 125 2.17 -23.49 -16.37
C THR A 125 2.50 -21.99 -16.48
N CYS A 126 2.67 -21.47 -17.71
CA CYS A 126 3.04 -20.08 -17.98
C CYS A 126 4.31 -19.65 -17.25
N LEU A 127 5.40 -20.40 -17.47
CA LEU A 127 6.73 -20.02 -17.00
C LEU A 127 7.20 -18.79 -17.79
N CYS A 128 7.51 -17.71 -17.08
CA CYS A 128 7.99 -16.47 -17.64
C CYS A 128 9.25 -16.03 -16.89
N GLN A 129 10.21 -15.49 -17.63
CA GLN A 129 11.35 -14.80 -17.06
C GLN A 129 11.57 -13.51 -17.84
N ARG A 130 11.45 -12.38 -17.15
CA ARG A 130 11.73 -11.05 -17.67
C ARG A 130 12.47 -10.26 -16.61
N ASP A 131 13.46 -9.50 -17.03
CA ASP A 131 14.46 -8.90 -16.14
C ASP A 131 14.57 -7.38 -16.33
N GLU A 132 13.47 -6.71 -16.73
CA GLU A 132 13.51 -5.27 -16.96
C GLU A 132 13.80 -4.51 -15.66
N ARG A 133 14.99 -3.91 -15.61
CA ARG A 133 15.51 -3.19 -14.43
C ARG A 133 15.70 -4.09 -13.20
N ASP A 134 15.79 -5.40 -13.40
CA ASP A 134 16.22 -6.32 -12.35
C ASP A 134 17.63 -5.95 -11.85
N ARG A 135 17.92 -6.32 -10.61
CA ARG A 135 19.18 -6.04 -9.93
C ARG A 135 19.71 -7.29 -9.23
N PRO A 136 21.05 -7.40 -9.07
CA PRO A 136 21.63 -8.51 -8.33
C PRO A 136 21.18 -8.52 -6.86
N LEU A 137 21.37 -9.68 -6.19
CA LEU A 137 20.91 -9.97 -4.83
C LEU A 137 21.23 -8.93 -3.74
N TYR A 138 22.29 -8.13 -3.89
CA TYR A 138 22.61 -7.05 -2.94
C TYR A 138 21.60 -5.87 -3.01
N ARG A 139 20.72 -5.84 -4.01
CA ARG A 139 19.53 -5.00 -4.14
C ARG A 139 18.30 -5.88 -4.22
N SER A 140 18.07 -6.62 -3.14
CA SER A 140 16.96 -7.59 -3.05
C SER A 140 15.61 -6.97 -3.38
N ASP A 141 15.36 -5.69 -3.04
CA ASP A 141 14.13 -4.97 -3.40
C ASP A 141 13.79 -4.99 -4.90
N LYS A 142 14.78 -5.28 -5.76
CA LYS A 142 14.71 -5.30 -7.21
C LYS A 142 15.25 -6.59 -7.82
N SER A 143 15.37 -7.67 -7.04
CA SER A 143 15.92 -8.95 -7.51
C SER A 143 14.84 -10.02 -7.56
N ASN A 144 14.57 -10.54 -8.75
CA ASN A 144 13.60 -11.61 -9.00
C ASN A 144 14.17 -13.02 -8.73
N ASP A 145 15.49 -13.19 -8.63
CA ASP A 145 16.17 -14.47 -8.32
C ASP A 145 15.97 -14.98 -6.87
N ILE A 146 15.22 -14.26 -6.03
CA ILE A 146 14.94 -14.64 -4.64
C ILE A 146 13.60 -15.34 -4.57
N ASN A 147 13.52 -16.46 -3.84
CA ASN A 147 12.22 -17.02 -3.47
C ASN A 147 11.55 -16.13 -2.41
N TRP A 148 10.53 -15.37 -2.79
CA TRP A 148 9.87 -14.41 -1.90
C TRP A 148 8.83 -15.03 -0.96
N CYS A 149 8.69 -16.36 -0.98
CA CYS A 149 7.98 -17.10 0.07
C CYS A 149 8.77 -17.22 1.40
N LEU A 150 10.01 -16.71 1.48
CA LEU A 150 10.84 -16.75 2.70
C LEU A 150 10.20 -16.06 3.93
N GLY A 151 9.17 -15.22 3.73
CA GLY A 151 8.39 -14.57 4.80
C GLY A 151 6.98 -15.14 5.02
N SER A 152 6.62 -16.21 4.31
CA SER A 152 5.30 -16.87 4.38
C SER A 152 5.31 -18.04 5.36
N LYS A 153 4.15 -18.68 5.62
CA LYS A 153 4.10 -19.89 6.49
C LYS A 153 4.89 -21.06 5.90
N SER A 154 5.03 -21.09 4.58
CA SER A 154 5.79 -22.08 3.83
C SER A 154 6.63 -21.39 2.77
N TYR A 155 7.87 -21.84 2.59
CA TYR A 155 8.79 -21.35 1.55
C TYR A 155 8.57 -22.02 0.19
N VAL A 156 7.60 -22.93 0.06
CA VAL A 156 7.32 -23.63 -1.19
C VAL A 156 6.65 -22.68 -2.18
N TYR A 157 7.33 -22.38 -3.27
CA TYR A 157 6.86 -21.51 -4.35
C TYR A 157 5.83 -22.20 -5.26
N HIS A 158 4.72 -21.52 -5.56
CA HIS A 158 3.70 -21.99 -6.52
C HIS A 158 3.69 -21.17 -7.83
N CYS A 159 3.49 -19.86 -7.73
CA CYS A 159 3.37 -18.91 -8.83
C CYS A 159 3.57 -17.46 -8.30
N SER A 160 3.69 -16.48 -9.19
CA SER A 160 3.82 -15.06 -8.84
C SER A 160 2.64 -14.23 -9.39
N THR A 161 2.19 -13.27 -8.60
CA THR A 161 1.21 -12.23 -8.98
C THR A 161 1.93 -11.00 -9.56
N ALA A 162 1.19 -10.01 -10.07
CA ALA A 162 1.71 -8.73 -10.57
C ALA A 162 0.76 -7.58 -10.21
N ILE A 163 0.84 -7.16 -8.94
CA ILE A 163 -0.08 -6.21 -8.31
C ILE A 163 0.44 -4.80 -8.54
N VAL A 164 -0.37 -3.93 -9.14
CA VAL A 164 -0.06 -2.49 -9.25
C VAL A 164 -0.14 -1.86 -7.86
N VAL A 165 0.97 -1.28 -7.39
CA VAL A 165 1.04 -0.55 -6.12
C VAL A 165 0.81 0.95 -6.30
N GLY A 166 1.23 1.49 -7.45
CA GLY A 166 1.05 2.90 -7.77
C GLY A 166 1.81 3.33 -9.02
N VAL A 167 1.66 4.61 -9.40
CA VAL A 167 2.45 5.23 -10.47
C VAL A 167 3.88 5.42 -9.99
N ALA A 168 4.87 5.04 -10.80
CA ALA A 168 6.27 5.30 -10.52
C ALA A 168 6.58 6.79 -10.75
N PHE A 169 7.45 7.36 -9.92
CA PHE A 169 7.92 8.73 -10.13
C PHE A 169 8.66 8.84 -11.46
N GLU A 170 8.41 9.92 -12.20
CA GLU A 170 9.21 10.26 -13.39
C GLU A 170 10.67 10.40 -12.97
N GLN A 171 11.56 9.67 -13.65
CA GLN A 171 13.00 9.92 -13.63
C GLN A 171 13.37 10.84 -14.78
#